data_AF-A0A6J4MD05-F1
#
_entry.id   AF-A0A6J4MD05-F1
#
_cell.length_a   1.000
_cell.length_b   1.000
_cell.length_c   1.000
_cell.angle_alpha   90.00
_cell.angle_beta   90.00
_cell.angle_gamma   90.00
#
_symmetry.space_group_name_H-M   'P 1'
#
loop_
_entity.id
_entity.type
_entity.pdbx_description
1 polymer ?
#
loop_
_entity_poly.entity_id
_entity_poly.type
_entity_poly.pdbx_seq_one_letter_code
_entity_poly.pdbx_strand_id
1 'polypeptide(L)'
;METLQIMQVLLEMRWDPDLDRPVEHPPRGWRNHPAVVMWRGHELWLMQYQRLTCAVWVERGFGDTCARKTAGLVAARSLPEQQPPPWLGDEALHRSHQSNLIRKDPDLYGPLFPGVPADLPYHWPVRAPGPASG
;
A
#
# COMPACT_ATOMS: atom_id res chain seq x y z
N MET A 1 8.57 6.42 -1.62
CA MET A 1 7.46 5.88 -0.81
C MET A 1 6.96 4.60 -1.46
N GLU A 2 6.71 3.55 -0.69
CA GLU A 2 6.39 2.21 -1.20
C GLU A 2 5.05 2.14 -1.95
N THR A 3 4.07 2.98 -1.59
CA THR A 3 2.76 3.04 -2.29
C THR A 3 2.87 3.47 -3.75
N LEU A 4 3.79 4.39 -4.08
CA LEU A 4 4.09 4.74 -5.48
C LEU A 4 4.68 3.52 -6.23
N GLN A 5 5.57 2.76 -5.60
CA GLN A 5 6.14 1.56 -6.21
C GLN A 5 5.08 0.47 -6.43
N ILE A 6 4.17 0.27 -5.47
CA ILE A 6 3.03 -0.64 -5.62
C ILE A 6 2.14 -0.19 -6.79
N MET A 7 1.81 1.11 -6.86
CA MET A 7 1.02 1.67 -7.97
C MET A 7 1.69 1.45 -9.33
N GLN A 8 3.01 1.66 -9.41
CA GLN A 8 3.78 1.43 -10.63
C GLN A 8 3.72 -0.03 -11.08
N VAL A 9 3.77 -0.97 -10.14
CA VAL A 9 3.64 -2.40 -10.44
C VAL A 9 2.22 -2.74 -10.89
N LEU A 10 1.19 -2.23 -10.20
CA LEU A 10 -0.22 -2.51 -10.52
C LEU A 10 -0.63 -1.97 -11.89
N LEU A 11 -0.15 -0.78 -12.23
CA LEU A 11 -0.47 -0.13 -13.50
C LEU A 11 0.51 -0.48 -14.61
N GLU A 12 1.57 -1.24 -14.33
CA GLU A 12 2.69 -1.52 -15.26
C GLU A 12 3.28 -0.25 -15.90
N MET A 13 3.38 0.82 -15.11
CA MET A 13 3.87 2.11 -15.56
C MET A 13 4.89 2.67 -14.57
N ARG A 14 5.69 3.63 -15.01
CA ARG A 14 6.52 4.46 -14.12
C ARG A 14 6.43 5.93 -14.51
N TRP A 15 6.84 6.79 -13.59
CA TRP A 15 7.08 8.19 -13.91
C TRP A 15 8.44 8.30 -14.59
N ASP A 16 8.46 8.89 -15.79
CA ASP A 16 9.70 9.25 -16.47
C ASP A 16 10.10 10.68 -16.07
N PRO A 17 11.26 10.89 -15.43
CA PRO A 17 11.68 12.21 -14.98
C PRO A 17 12.12 13.13 -16.13
N ASP A 18 12.60 12.58 -17.25
CA ASP A 18 13.10 13.36 -18.39
C ASP A 18 11.93 13.87 -19.23
N LEU A 19 10.87 13.06 -19.34
CA LEU A 19 9.65 13.42 -20.06
C LEU A 19 8.57 14.07 -19.17
N ASP A 20 8.80 14.12 -17.86
CA ASP A 20 7.85 14.51 -16.80
C ASP A 20 6.43 13.95 -17.01
N ARG A 21 6.34 12.64 -17.33
CA ARG A 21 5.05 11.97 -17.56
C ARG A 21 5.10 10.46 -17.28
N PRO A 22 3.93 9.80 -17.14
CA PRO A 22 3.82 8.35 -17.13
C PRO A 22 4.33 7.70 -18.43
N VAL A 23 5.04 6.59 -18.31
CA VAL A 23 5.42 5.72 -19.43
C VAL A 23 5.20 4.25 -19.07
N GLU A 24 4.89 3.43 -20.07
CA GLU A 24 4.79 1.97 -19.92
C GLU A 24 6.11 1.40 -19.36
N HIS A 25 6.01 0.54 -18.36
CA HIS A 25 7.15 -0.06 -17.71
C HIS A 25 6.79 -1.40 -17.05
N PRO A 26 7.10 -2.53 -17.71
CA PRO A 26 6.88 -3.84 -17.12
C PRO A 26 7.68 -4.00 -15.81
N PRO A 27 7.03 -4.34 -14.68
CA PRO A 27 7.72 -4.39 -13.40
C PRO A 27 8.72 -5.54 -13.35
N ARG A 28 9.96 -5.32 -12.88
CA ARG A 28 11.00 -6.37 -12.78
C ARG A 28 10.99 -7.14 -11.45
N GLY A 29 10.18 -6.72 -10.48
CA GLY A 29 10.03 -7.34 -9.16
C GLY A 29 8.69 -6.94 -8.53
N TRP A 30 8.44 -7.36 -7.30
CA TRP A 30 7.22 -7.00 -6.53
C TRP A 30 5.87 -7.49 -7.05
N ARG A 31 5.75 -8.02 -8.29
CA ARG A 31 4.48 -8.52 -8.86
C ARG A 31 3.72 -9.50 -7.94
N ASN A 32 4.49 -10.35 -7.25
CA ASN A 32 3.97 -11.35 -6.31
C ASN A 32 4.15 -10.94 -4.84
N HIS A 33 4.60 -9.70 -4.57
CA HIS A 33 4.72 -9.21 -3.21
C HIS A 33 3.32 -9.11 -2.59
N PRO A 34 3.09 -9.61 -1.36
CA PRO A 34 1.76 -9.61 -0.76
C PRO A 34 1.09 -8.23 -0.73
N ALA A 35 1.84 -7.16 -0.46
CA ALA A 35 1.29 -5.79 -0.53
C ALA A 35 0.80 -5.40 -1.94
N VAL A 36 1.46 -5.85 -3.01
CA VAL A 36 0.96 -5.60 -4.38
C VAL A 36 -0.28 -6.44 -4.64
N VAL A 37 -0.24 -7.72 -4.26
CA VAL A 37 -1.33 -8.66 -4.51
C VAL A 37 -2.59 -8.23 -3.78
N MET A 38 -2.51 -7.76 -2.53
CA MET A 38 -3.69 -7.26 -1.83
C MET A 38 -4.27 -6.07 -2.58
N TRP A 39 -3.49 -5.04 -2.91
CA TRP A 39 -4.01 -3.80 -3.51
C TRP A 39 -4.54 -3.92 -4.94
N ARG A 40 -4.38 -5.07 -5.60
CA ARG A 40 -4.86 -5.30 -6.98
C ARG A 40 -6.37 -5.14 -7.07
N GLY A 41 -6.83 -4.30 -8.01
CA GLY A 41 -8.25 -3.96 -8.17
C GLY A 41 -8.75 -2.86 -7.23
N HIS A 42 -7.86 -2.29 -6.40
CA HIS A 42 -8.14 -1.21 -5.46
C HIS A 42 -7.16 -0.03 -5.61
N GLU A 43 -6.63 0.18 -6.82
CA GLU A 43 -5.66 1.22 -7.17
C GLU A 43 -6.13 2.64 -6.82
N LEU A 44 -7.41 2.99 -7.04
CA LEU A 44 -7.97 4.29 -6.66
C LEU A 44 -7.98 4.48 -5.14
N TRP A 45 -8.20 3.41 -4.37
CA TRP A 45 -8.12 3.45 -2.90
C TRP A 45 -6.67 3.56 -2.42
N LEU A 46 -5.73 2.90 -3.10
CA LEU A 46 -4.30 3.06 -2.84
C LEU A 46 -3.83 4.50 -3.12
N MET A 47 -4.31 5.12 -4.20
CA MET A 47 -4.05 6.54 -4.50
C MET A 47 -4.55 7.43 -3.36
N GLN A 48 -5.76 7.19 -2.84
CA GLN A 48 -6.32 7.99 -1.74
C GLN A 48 -5.52 7.82 -0.45
N TYR A 49 -5.13 6.59 -0.12
CA TYR A 49 -4.24 6.31 1.02
C TYR A 49 -2.91 7.06 0.90
N GLN A 50 -2.29 7.02 -0.28
CA GLN A 50 -1.07 7.77 -0.56
C GLN A 50 -1.29 9.28 -0.44
N ARG A 51 -2.37 9.83 -1.00
CA ARG A 51 -2.67 11.27 -0.95
C ARG A 51 -2.76 11.77 0.49
N LEU A 52 -3.46 11.03 1.35
CA LEU A 52 -3.58 11.33 2.78
C LEU A 52 -2.22 11.24 3.49
N THR A 53 -1.42 10.23 3.18
CA THR A 53 -0.08 10.05 3.75
C THR A 53 0.85 11.22 3.37
N CYS A 54 0.86 11.61 2.09
CA CYS A 54 1.59 12.76 1.59
C CYS A 54 1.13 14.07 2.24
N ALA A 55 -0.18 14.26 2.46
CA ALA A 55 -0.71 15.45 3.12
C ALA A 55 -0.16 15.58 4.55
N VAL A 56 -0.24 14.52 5.36
CA VAL A 56 0.33 14.50 6.72
C VAL A 56 1.85 14.70 6.69
N TRP A 57 2.55 14.18 5.69
CA TRP A 57 3.99 14.38 5.52
C TRP A 57 4.34 15.85 5.25
N VAL A 58 3.58 16.52 4.39
CA VAL A 58 3.75 17.94 4.09
C VAL A 58 3.39 18.82 5.28
N GLU A 59 2.32 18.51 6.02
CA GLU A 59 1.94 19.22 7.24
C GLU A 59 3.05 19.22 8.30
N ARG A 60 3.90 18.19 8.32
CA ARG A 60 5.07 18.09 9.19
C ARG A 60 6.29 18.88 8.69
N GLY A 61 6.16 19.60 7.57
CA GLY A 61 7.20 20.45 6.99
C GLY A 61 8.12 19.76 5.98
N PHE A 62 7.78 18.56 5.51
CA PHE A 62 8.59 17.84 4.53
C PHE A 62 8.09 18.01 3.08
N GLY A 63 8.98 17.83 2.10
CA GLY A 63 8.62 17.88 0.68
C GLY A 63 7.95 16.60 0.18
N ASP A 64 6.87 16.72 -0.58
CA ASP A 64 6.26 15.61 -1.31
C ASP A 64 6.83 15.47 -2.73
N THR A 65 7.14 14.23 -3.10
CA THR A 65 7.63 13.87 -4.45
C THR A 65 6.81 12.75 -5.10
N CYS A 66 5.75 12.30 -4.44
CA CYS A 66 5.01 11.08 -4.78
C CYS A 66 3.59 11.36 -5.27
N ALA A 67 2.81 12.26 -4.63
CA ALA A 67 1.39 12.39 -4.92
C ALA A 67 1.10 12.76 -6.39
N ARG A 68 1.83 13.75 -6.93
CA ARG A 68 1.74 14.16 -8.34
C ARG A 68 1.99 12.99 -9.31
N LYS A 69 3.01 12.18 -9.02
CA LYS A 69 3.39 11.05 -9.89
C LYS A 69 2.30 9.99 -9.89
N THR A 70 1.81 9.60 -8.71
CA THR A 70 0.71 8.62 -8.60
C THR A 70 -0.56 9.10 -9.28
N ALA A 71 -0.94 10.38 -9.10
CA ALA A 71 -2.10 10.95 -9.79
C ALA A 71 -1.95 10.88 -11.31
N GLY A 72 -0.76 11.17 -11.85
CA GLY A 72 -0.49 11.05 -13.27
C GLY A 72 -0.54 9.60 -13.77
N LEU A 73 0.02 8.64 -13.03
CA LEU A 73 -0.07 7.22 -13.39
C LEU A 73 -1.53 6.75 -13.46
N VAL A 74 -2.34 7.10 -12.45
CA VAL A 74 -3.75 6.77 -12.41
C VAL A 74 -4.50 7.45 -13.55
N ALA A 75 -4.28 8.73 -13.81
CA ALA A 75 -4.94 9.45 -14.91
C ALA A 75 -4.62 8.88 -16.29
N ALA A 76 -3.44 8.26 -16.47
CA ALA A 76 -3.06 7.59 -17.71
C ALA A 76 -3.75 6.23 -17.90
N ARG A 77 -4.47 5.72 -16.88
CA ARG A 77 -5.23 4.48 -16.93
C ARG A 77 -6.72 4.81 -16.72
N SER A 78 -7.58 4.42 -17.66
CA SER A 78 -9.04 4.59 -17.53
C SER A 78 -9.60 3.56 -16.55
N LEU A 79 -9.30 3.71 -15.25
CA LEU A 79 -9.73 2.80 -14.20
C LEU A 79 -11.23 2.95 -13.93
N PRO A 80 -11.99 1.85 -13.81
CA PRO A 80 -13.39 1.91 -13.39
C PRO A 80 -13.50 2.31 -11.92
N GLU A 81 -14.72 2.60 -11.46
CA GLU A 81 -14.99 2.73 -10.03
C GLU A 81 -14.64 1.43 -9.29
N GLN A 82 -14.10 1.57 -8.08
CA GLN A 82 -13.58 0.45 -7.29
C GLN A 82 -14.23 0.43 -5.91
N GLN A 83 -14.61 -0.78 -5.48
CA GLN A 83 -15.07 -1.00 -4.12
C GLN A 83 -13.92 -0.76 -3.11
N PRO A 84 -14.23 -0.37 -1.86
CA PRO A 84 -13.22 -0.31 -0.81
C PRO A 84 -12.53 -1.66 -0.65
N PRO A 85 -11.24 -1.66 -0.28
CA PRO A 85 -10.54 -2.90 0.01
C PRO A 85 -11.27 -3.68 1.12
N PRO A 86 -11.55 -4.98 0.95
CA PRO A 86 -12.31 -5.76 1.93
C PRO A 86 -11.59 -5.93 3.27
N TRP A 87 -10.27 -5.74 3.30
CA TRP A 87 -9.47 -5.75 4.52
C TRP A 87 -9.39 -4.38 5.22
N LEU A 88 -10.05 -3.35 4.70
CA LEU A 88 -10.13 -2.07 5.38
C LEU A 88 -10.95 -2.24 6.67
N GLY A 89 -10.28 -2.13 7.83
CA GLY A 89 -10.90 -2.39 9.13
C GLY A 89 -10.72 -3.83 9.62
N ASP A 90 -10.00 -4.69 8.90
CA ASP A 90 -9.69 -6.05 9.35
C ASP A 90 -8.69 -6.02 10.52
N GLU A 91 -9.16 -6.44 11.69
CA GLU A 91 -8.35 -6.46 12.90
C GLU A 91 -7.17 -7.45 12.83
N ALA A 92 -7.31 -8.58 12.14
CA ALA A 92 -6.23 -9.56 12.00
C ALA A 92 -5.09 -8.99 11.14
N LEU A 93 -5.45 -8.30 10.05
CA LEU A 93 -4.50 -7.52 9.26
C LEU A 93 -3.80 -6.48 10.14
N HIS A 94 -4.57 -5.59 10.79
CA HIS A 94 -4.03 -4.47 11.54
C HIS A 94 -3.14 -4.93 12.70
N ARG A 95 -3.59 -5.88 13.52
CA ARG A 95 -2.83 -6.38 14.67
C ARG A 95 -1.54 -7.07 14.26
N SER A 96 -1.54 -7.87 13.18
CA SER A 96 -0.32 -8.52 12.70
C SER A 96 0.73 -7.50 12.21
N HIS A 97 0.30 -6.40 11.58
CA HIS A 97 1.21 -5.34 11.12
C HIS A 97 1.73 -4.48 12.28
N GLN A 98 0.86 -4.13 13.23
CA GLN A 98 1.26 -3.48 14.49
C GLN A 98 2.28 -4.33 15.25
N SER A 99 2.07 -5.64 15.32
CA SER A 99 3.00 -6.58 15.95
C SER A 99 4.41 -6.50 15.35
N ASN A 100 4.56 -6.45 14.02
CA ASN A 100 5.92 -6.29 13.45
C ASN A 100 6.46 -4.86 13.51
N LEU A 101 5.62 -3.83 13.61
CA LEU A 101 6.12 -2.50 13.98
C LEU A 101 6.75 -2.54 15.38
N ILE A 102 6.09 -3.16 16.36
CA ILE A 102 6.66 -3.38 17.70
C ILE A 102 7.97 -4.18 17.61
N ARG A 103 8.05 -5.26 16.80
CA ARG A 103 9.33 -5.97 16.61
C ARG A 103 10.45 -5.09 16.06
N LYS A 104 10.10 -4.14 15.19
CA LYS A 104 11.07 -3.26 14.54
C LYS A 104 11.60 -2.21 15.51
N ASP A 105 10.75 -1.68 16.38
CA ASP A 105 11.12 -0.68 17.38
C ASP A 105 10.13 -0.74 18.57
N PRO A 106 10.44 -1.56 19.60
CA PRO A 106 9.53 -1.77 20.72
C PRO A 106 9.26 -0.50 21.54
N ASP A 107 10.27 0.35 21.71
CA ASP A 107 10.17 1.56 22.52
C ASP A 107 9.28 2.61 21.86
N LEU A 108 9.36 2.73 20.53
CA LEU A 108 8.51 3.64 19.77
C LEU A 108 7.07 3.12 19.63
N TYR A 109 6.88 1.86 19.24
CA TYR A 109 5.56 1.34 18.86
C TYR A 109 4.80 0.64 19.98
N GLY A 110 5.48 0.14 21.02
CA GLY A 110 4.84 -0.51 22.16
C GLY A 110 3.79 0.37 22.84
N PRO A 111 4.12 1.63 23.22
CA PRO A 111 3.16 2.55 23.81
C PRO A 111 1.99 2.93 22.89
N LEU A 112 2.19 2.87 21.56
CA LEU A 112 1.15 3.21 20.56
C LEU A 112 0.15 2.08 20.34
N PHE A 113 0.52 0.82 20.62
CA PHE A 113 -0.30 -0.37 20.37
C PHE A 113 -0.43 -1.26 21.62
N PRO A 114 -1.03 -0.74 22.71
CA PRO A 114 -1.18 -1.49 23.94
C PRO A 114 -1.97 -2.79 23.71
N GLY A 115 -1.46 -3.91 24.23
CA GLY A 115 -2.11 -5.22 24.13
C GLY A 115 -1.91 -5.95 22.78
N VAL A 116 -1.05 -5.44 21.89
CA VAL A 116 -0.59 -6.18 20.70
C VAL A 116 0.71 -6.91 21.05
N PRO A 117 0.77 -8.25 20.95
CA PRO A 117 2.00 -8.99 21.21
C PRO A 117 3.00 -8.79 20.06
N ALA A 118 4.30 -8.89 20.35
CA ALA A 118 5.37 -8.61 19.38
C ALA A 118 5.80 -9.85 18.56
N ASP A 119 5.00 -10.91 18.49
CA ASP A 119 5.39 -12.18 17.87
C ASP A 119 4.36 -12.71 16.86
N LEU A 120 3.36 -11.91 16.49
CA LEU A 120 2.37 -12.34 15.51
C LEU A 120 3.01 -12.52 14.12
N PRO A 121 2.65 -13.60 13.41
CA PRO A 121 3.02 -13.76 12.01
C PRO A 121 2.30 -12.71 11.14
N TYR A 122 2.93 -12.29 10.05
CA TYR A 122 2.28 -11.41 9.07
C TYR A 122 1.00 -12.06 8.54
N HIS A 123 -0.12 -11.36 8.68
CA HIS A 123 -1.36 -11.69 8.00
C HIS A 123 -1.47 -10.84 6.74
N TRP A 124 -1.59 -11.46 5.57
CA TRP A 124 -1.83 -10.78 4.30
C TRP A 124 -3.12 -11.32 3.67
N PRO A 125 -4.05 -10.48 3.19
CA PRO A 125 -5.35 -10.88 2.68
C PRO A 125 -5.25 -11.29 1.21
N VAL A 126 -4.23 -12.08 0.87
CA VAL A 126 -3.84 -12.45 -0.50
C VAL A 126 -4.14 -13.92 -0.82
N ARG A 127 -4.66 -14.65 0.16
CA ARG A 127 -5.25 -15.98 0.03
C ARG A 127 -6.62 -15.95 0.69
N ALA A 128 -7.68 -16.29 -0.04
CA ALA A 128 -8.83 -16.86 0.64
C ALA A 128 -8.34 -18.15 1.35
N PRO A 129 -8.76 -18.45 2.59
CA PRO A 129 -8.72 -19.83 3.02
C PRO A 129 -9.48 -20.63 1.95
N GLY A 130 -8.85 -21.69 1.41
CA GLY A 130 -9.57 -22.61 0.53
C GLY A 130 -10.86 -23.07 1.22
N PRO A 131 -11.90 -23.49 0.48
CA PRO A 131 -13.13 -23.97 1.11
C PRO A 131 -12.74 -25.02 2.14
N ALA A 132 -13.19 -24.83 3.39
CA ALA A 132 -13.08 -25.87 4.40
C ALA A 132 -13.75 -27.11 3.80
N SER A 133 -12.95 -28.15 3.56
CA SER A 133 -13.48 -29.46 3.23
C SER A 133 -14.35 -29.91 4.39
N GLY A 134 -15.66 -29.80 4.22
CA GLY A 134 -16.66 -30.54 4.98
C GLY A 134 -16.81 -31.95 4.44
#